data_AF-A0A3L6T9M4-F1
#
_entry.id   AF-A0A3L6T9M4-F1
#
_cell.length_a   1.000
_cell.length_b   1.000
_cell.length_c   1.000
_cell.angle_alpha   90.00
_cell.angle_beta   90.00
_cell.angle_gamma   90.00
#
_symmetry.space_group_name_H-M   'P 1'
#
loop_
_entity.id
_entity.type
_entity.pdbx_description
1 polymer ?
#
loop_
_entity_poly.entity_id
_entity_poly.type
_entity_poly.pdbx_seq_one_letter_code
_entity_poly.pdbx_strand_id
1 'polypeptide(L)'
;MRQKKVERQDQFVDVMDQIKKVASDLSLRELEELMKELQSLQKEKVLGIDFKQTVCEVHPSLGEADGSKNLSNSTIERLASAVNGLREMKVQRMQKLQDLASSMLELWNFMDTPLEEQQVFQNVTSNIAASEHEITEPNSLSIDYLSYVESKVLRLEQLKASKMKGLVFKKETELEENRRRAHLIGEEGYAAEFSTEAIEAGAVDPALVLEQIESHIATVREEAFSRKDILEKVERWLNACEEEAWLEDYNKDDTRYNAGRGAHLTLKRMEKARILANKIPGMVDVLTTKIHAWEKEREKEFTYDGDQKKIQDQIKAEQEALYGSKPSSSKPPSTKKAPRNSMGGANRWLSLGGATMQAPKTDILHSKTARAAKKTEDLGKPI
;
A
#
# COMPACT_ATOMS: atom_id res chain seq x y z
N MET A 1 -86.17 51.69 -25.16
CA MET A 1 -85.44 50.50 -24.64
C MET A 1 -84.54 49.81 -25.69
N ARG A 2 -84.93 49.73 -26.98
CA ARG A 2 -84.13 49.05 -28.02
C ARG A 2 -82.80 49.76 -28.36
N GLN A 3 -82.78 51.09 -28.42
CA GLN A 3 -81.58 51.88 -28.74
C GLN A 3 -80.45 51.71 -27.70
N LYS A 4 -80.78 51.84 -26.41
CA LYS A 4 -79.86 51.55 -25.28
C LYS A 4 -79.39 50.09 -25.21
N LYS A 5 -80.01 49.18 -25.95
CA LYS A 5 -79.59 47.76 -26.04
C LYS A 5 -78.58 47.57 -27.16
N VAL A 6 -78.76 48.26 -28.30
CA VAL A 6 -77.82 48.28 -29.43
C VAL A 6 -76.53 49.00 -29.04
N GLU A 7 -76.60 50.19 -28.41
CA GLU A 7 -75.40 50.90 -27.91
C GLU A 7 -74.58 50.05 -26.94
N ARG A 8 -75.23 49.30 -26.03
CA ARG A 8 -74.54 48.39 -25.12
C ARG A 8 -73.91 47.19 -25.84
N GLN A 9 -74.51 46.74 -26.94
CA GLN A 9 -73.99 45.66 -27.76
C GLN A 9 -72.77 46.13 -28.58
N ASP A 10 -72.83 47.33 -29.15
CA ASP A 10 -71.69 47.94 -29.87
C ASP A 10 -70.53 48.24 -28.93
N GLN A 11 -70.81 48.76 -27.72
CA GLN A 11 -69.80 48.92 -26.66
C GLN A 11 -69.18 47.59 -26.24
N PHE A 12 -69.98 46.52 -26.15
CA PHE A 12 -69.46 45.19 -25.82
C PHE A 12 -68.57 44.64 -26.94
N VAL A 13 -68.94 44.83 -28.21
CA VAL A 13 -68.11 44.43 -29.36
C VAL A 13 -66.79 45.20 -29.37
N ASP A 14 -66.83 46.52 -29.15
CA ASP A 14 -65.63 47.36 -29.09
C ASP A 14 -64.69 46.95 -27.92
N VAL A 15 -65.25 46.69 -26.74
CA VAL A 15 -64.47 46.15 -25.60
C VAL A 15 -63.88 44.78 -25.92
N MET A 16 -64.62 43.90 -26.59
CA MET A 16 -64.12 42.59 -27.00
C MET A 16 -62.99 42.69 -28.04
N ASP A 17 -63.05 43.66 -28.94
CA ASP A 17 -62.02 43.90 -29.94
C ASP A 17 -60.76 44.51 -29.30
N GLN A 18 -60.93 45.44 -28.35
CA GLN A 18 -59.84 45.97 -27.53
C GLN A 18 -59.17 44.87 -26.69
N ILE A 19 -59.94 43.99 -26.05
CA ILE A 19 -59.40 42.86 -25.28
C ILE A 19 -58.62 41.90 -26.19
N LYS A 20 -59.14 41.55 -27.36
CA LYS A 20 -58.43 40.69 -28.33
C LYS A 20 -57.13 41.32 -28.80
N LYS A 21 -57.15 42.62 -29.08
CA LYS A 21 -55.96 43.37 -29.50
C LYS A 21 -54.90 43.41 -28.40
N VAL A 22 -55.28 43.76 -27.17
CA VAL A 22 -54.37 43.78 -26.02
C VAL A 22 -53.80 42.38 -25.73
N ALA A 23 -54.62 41.34 -25.82
CA ALA A 23 -54.17 39.95 -25.64
C ALA A 23 -53.15 39.53 -26.71
N SER A 24 -53.39 39.88 -27.97
CA SER A 24 -52.48 39.60 -29.08
C SER A 24 -51.16 40.35 -28.95
N ASP A 25 -51.23 41.63 -28.57
CA ASP A 25 -50.06 42.48 -28.34
C ASP A 25 -49.21 41.99 -27.14
N LEU A 26 -49.84 41.48 -26.08
CA LEU A 26 -49.16 40.90 -24.92
C LEU A 26 -48.41 39.61 -25.31
N SER A 27 -49.09 38.69 -25.99
CA SER A 27 -48.50 37.42 -26.45
C SER A 27 -47.36 37.62 -27.46
N LEU A 28 -47.46 38.65 -28.31
CA LEU A 28 -46.37 39.03 -29.21
C LEU A 28 -45.12 39.51 -28.45
N ARG A 29 -45.30 40.33 -27.41
CA ARG A 29 -44.18 40.81 -26.58
C ARG A 29 -43.50 39.66 -25.82
N GLU A 30 -44.28 38.78 -25.23
CA GLU A 30 -43.77 37.58 -24.53
C GLU A 30 -42.95 36.70 -25.48
N LEU A 31 -43.45 36.46 -26.70
CA LEU A 31 -42.73 35.71 -27.72
C LEU A 31 -41.41 36.40 -28.12
N GLU A 32 -41.42 37.72 -28.35
CA GLU A 32 -40.21 38.48 -28.68
C GLU A 32 -39.16 38.43 -27.57
N GLU A 33 -39.58 38.46 -26.31
CA GLU A 33 -38.70 38.38 -25.14
C GLU A 33 -38.07 36.99 -25.00
N LEU A 34 -38.88 35.92 -25.07
CA LEU A 34 -38.37 34.54 -25.07
C LEU A 34 -37.45 34.25 -26.26
N MET A 35 -37.74 34.82 -27.43
CA MET A 35 -36.85 34.71 -28.58
C MET A 35 -35.50 35.41 -28.35
N LYS A 36 -35.50 36.58 -27.70
CA LYS A 36 -34.24 37.28 -27.34
C LYS A 36 -33.43 36.47 -26.34
N GLU A 37 -34.07 35.87 -25.34
CA GLU A 37 -33.40 35.00 -24.38
C GLU A 37 -32.79 33.77 -25.05
N LEU A 38 -33.56 33.09 -25.92
CA LEU A 38 -33.07 31.94 -26.66
C LEU A 38 -31.91 32.32 -27.60
N GLN A 39 -31.97 33.50 -28.23
CA GLN A 39 -30.87 34.03 -29.04
C GLN A 39 -29.63 34.36 -28.20
N SER A 40 -29.80 34.87 -26.97
CA SER A 40 -28.69 35.09 -26.05
C SER A 40 -28.00 33.77 -25.69
N LEU A 41 -28.79 32.77 -25.29
CA LEU A 41 -28.30 31.42 -24.98
C LEU A 41 -27.64 30.75 -26.20
N GLN A 42 -28.19 30.97 -27.40
CA GLN A 42 -27.62 30.50 -28.66
C GLN A 42 -26.26 31.15 -28.95
N LYS A 43 -26.15 32.46 -28.75
CA LYS A 43 -24.93 33.23 -29.04
C LYS A 43 -23.78 32.80 -28.14
N GLU A 44 -24.07 32.49 -26.89
CA GLU A 44 -23.08 32.02 -25.92
C GLU A 44 -22.45 30.67 -26.35
N LYS A 45 -23.18 29.79 -27.07
CA LYS A 45 -22.70 28.45 -27.49
C LYS A 45 -22.11 27.60 -26.36
N VAL A 46 -22.35 27.97 -25.10
CA VAL A 46 -21.73 27.38 -23.90
C VAL A 46 -22.07 25.91 -23.74
N LEU A 47 -23.33 25.54 -24.02
CA LEU A 47 -23.85 24.17 -23.87
C LEU A 47 -23.43 23.19 -24.98
N GLY A 48 -22.90 23.68 -26.09
CA GLY A 48 -22.54 22.85 -27.26
C GLY A 48 -23.72 22.11 -27.91
N ILE A 49 -24.95 22.64 -27.79
CA ILE A 49 -26.16 22.03 -28.36
C ILE A 49 -26.41 22.55 -29.78
N ASP A 50 -26.96 21.70 -30.64
CA ASP A 50 -27.49 22.15 -31.94
C ASP A 50 -28.80 22.93 -31.75
N PHE A 51 -28.66 24.25 -31.62
CA PHE A 51 -29.79 25.15 -31.46
C PHE A 51 -30.81 25.09 -32.61
N LYS A 52 -30.40 24.70 -33.83
CA LYS A 52 -31.37 24.55 -34.93
C LYS A 52 -32.31 23.38 -34.67
N GLN A 53 -31.78 22.27 -34.19
CA GLN A 53 -32.55 21.11 -33.81
C GLN A 53 -33.52 21.44 -32.65
N THR A 54 -33.05 22.14 -31.61
CA THR A 54 -33.89 22.55 -30.46
C THR A 54 -35.03 23.48 -30.87
N VAL A 55 -34.78 24.44 -31.77
CA VAL A 55 -35.83 25.36 -32.27
C VAL A 55 -36.84 24.64 -33.16
N CYS A 56 -36.39 23.70 -34.01
CA CYS A 56 -37.27 22.85 -34.82
C CYS A 56 -38.16 21.93 -33.97
N GLU A 57 -37.64 21.43 -32.84
CA GLU A 57 -38.39 20.63 -31.86
C GLU A 57 -39.47 21.43 -31.14
N VAL A 58 -39.30 22.74 -30.98
CA VAL A 58 -40.35 23.65 -30.46
C VAL A 58 -41.42 23.89 -31.53
N HIS A 59 -41.03 24.27 -32.75
CA HIS A 59 -41.95 24.30 -33.90
C HIS A 59 -41.17 24.40 -35.22
N PRO A 60 -41.50 23.62 -36.27
CA PRO A 60 -40.80 23.67 -37.57
C PRO A 60 -40.74 25.06 -38.19
N SER A 61 -41.79 25.87 -38.03
CA SER A 61 -41.86 27.24 -38.57
C SER A 61 -40.95 28.25 -37.86
N LEU A 62 -40.28 27.88 -36.77
CA LEU A 62 -39.33 28.76 -36.06
C LEU A 62 -37.89 28.58 -36.56
N GLY A 63 -37.59 27.45 -37.22
CA GLY A 63 -36.27 27.18 -37.83
C GLY A 63 -36.13 27.71 -39.27
N GLU A 64 -37.24 28.03 -39.92
CA GLU A 64 -37.32 28.56 -41.29
C GLU A 64 -37.27 30.10 -41.26
N ALA A 65 -36.35 30.72 -42.02
CA ALA A 65 -36.10 32.17 -42.00
C ALA A 65 -37.20 33.01 -42.67
N ASP A 66 -38.16 32.39 -43.36
CA ASP A 66 -39.06 33.07 -44.30
C ASP A 66 -40.55 32.72 -44.09
N GLY A 67 -40.92 32.19 -42.91
CA GLY A 67 -42.29 31.79 -42.58
C GLY A 67 -42.99 32.67 -41.55
N SER A 68 -44.31 32.86 -41.68
CA SER A 68 -45.14 33.49 -40.66
C SER A 68 -45.05 32.71 -39.34
N LYS A 69 -44.47 33.33 -38.30
CA LYS A 69 -44.39 32.73 -36.96
C LYS A 69 -45.81 32.50 -36.44
N ASN A 70 -46.18 31.25 -36.23
CA ASN A 70 -47.51 30.90 -35.71
C ASN A 70 -47.62 31.34 -34.24
N LEU A 71 -48.48 32.33 -33.97
CA LEU A 71 -48.67 32.99 -32.67
C LEU A 71 -49.65 32.24 -31.74
N SER A 72 -49.63 30.90 -31.72
CA SER A 72 -50.48 30.18 -30.77
C SER A 72 -49.86 30.24 -29.36
N ASN A 73 -50.68 30.41 -28.32
CA ASN A 73 -50.24 30.34 -26.93
C ASN A 73 -49.49 29.03 -26.62
N SER A 74 -49.86 27.93 -27.29
CA SER A 74 -49.15 26.66 -27.17
C SER A 74 -47.71 26.70 -27.70
N THR A 75 -47.41 27.54 -28.71
CA THR A 75 -46.04 27.75 -29.20
C THR A 75 -45.24 28.60 -28.22
N ILE A 76 -45.87 29.61 -27.60
CA ILE A 76 -45.25 30.44 -26.56
C ILE A 76 -44.91 29.58 -25.33
N GLU A 77 -45.84 28.74 -24.85
CA GLU A 77 -45.62 27.83 -23.72
C GLU A 77 -44.50 26.81 -24.01
N ARG A 78 -44.46 26.24 -25.22
CA ARG A 78 -43.39 25.33 -25.63
C ARG A 78 -42.03 26.02 -25.72
N LEU A 79 -41.99 27.26 -26.23
CA LEU A 79 -40.78 28.07 -26.28
C LEU A 79 -40.29 28.42 -24.86
N ALA A 80 -41.18 28.85 -23.98
CA ALA A 80 -40.87 29.10 -22.57
C ALA A 80 -40.31 27.86 -21.88
N SER A 81 -40.92 26.70 -22.12
CA SER A 81 -40.45 25.41 -21.60
C SER A 81 -39.06 25.06 -22.12
N ALA A 82 -38.77 25.29 -23.40
CA ALA A 82 -37.46 25.04 -23.98
C ALA A 82 -36.38 25.99 -23.43
N VAL A 83 -36.68 27.28 -23.29
CA VAL A 83 -35.76 28.26 -22.67
C VAL A 83 -35.47 27.90 -21.22
N ASN A 84 -36.50 27.57 -20.44
CA ASN A 84 -36.33 27.14 -19.05
C ASN A 84 -35.50 25.86 -18.93
N GLY A 85 -35.78 24.86 -19.78
CA GLY A 85 -34.99 23.62 -19.81
C GLY A 85 -33.52 23.85 -20.18
N LEU A 86 -33.22 24.77 -21.10
CA LEU A 86 -31.84 25.15 -21.43
C LEU A 86 -31.14 25.87 -20.28
N ARG A 87 -31.82 26.77 -19.57
CA ARG A 87 -31.28 27.44 -18.38
C ARG A 87 -30.99 26.43 -17.26
N GLU A 88 -31.95 25.56 -16.97
CA GLU A 88 -31.78 24.51 -15.96
C GLU A 88 -30.61 23.59 -16.31
N MET A 89 -30.50 23.17 -17.57
CA MET A 89 -29.37 22.38 -18.04
C MET A 89 -28.03 23.12 -17.90
N LYS A 90 -27.99 24.43 -18.19
CA LYS A 90 -26.80 25.27 -17.98
C LYS A 90 -26.38 25.29 -16.52
N VAL A 91 -27.32 25.52 -15.60
CA VAL A 91 -27.07 25.52 -14.16
C VAL A 91 -26.60 24.15 -13.66
N GLN A 92 -27.27 23.07 -14.07
CA GLN A 92 -26.88 21.70 -13.68
C GLN A 92 -25.46 21.34 -14.15
N ARG A 93 -25.14 21.66 -15.41
CA ARG A 93 -23.82 21.39 -15.98
C ARG A 93 -22.73 22.26 -15.35
N MET A 94 -23.05 23.51 -15.02
CA MET A 94 -22.17 24.40 -14.27
C MET A 94 -21.86 23.85 -12.88
N GLN A 95 -22.88 23.45 -12.12
CA GLN A 95 -22.69 22.86 -10.79
C GLN A 95 -21.80 21.62 -10.87
N LYS A 96 -22.06 20.74 -11.84
CA LYS A 96 -21.23 19.57 -12.08
C LYS A 96 -19.76 19.92 -12.37
N LEU A 97 -19.51 20.96 -13.17
CA LEU A 97 -18.15 21.43 -13.45
C LEU A 97 -17.47 21.97 -12.17
N GLN A 98 -18.20 22.71 -11.33
CA GLN A 98 -17.70 23.24 -10.05
C GLN A 98 -17.35 22.13 -9.07
N ASP A 99 -18.19 21.10 -8.96
CA ASP A 99 -17.95 19.93 -8.12
C ASP A 99 -16.67 19.20 -8.60
N LEU A 100 -16.54 18.96 -9.90
CA LEU A 100 -15.35 18.33 -10.49
C LEU A 100 -14.08 19.16 -10.28
N ALA A 101 -14.17 20.48 -10.44
CA ALA A 101 -13.05 21.39 -10.22
C ALA A 101 -12.61 21.41 -8.75
N SER A 102 -13.57 21.33 -7.82
CA SER A 102 -13.30 21.23 -6.37
C SER A 102 -12.62 19.90 -6.02
N SER A 103 -13.15 18.77 -6.50
CA SER A 103 -12.52 17.44 -6.31
C SER A 103 -11.11 17.40 -6.89
N MET A 104 -10.89 18.00 -8.07
CA MET A 104 -9.58 18.08 -8.70
C MET A 104 -8.58 18.85 -7.83
N LEU A 105 -9.00 19.96 -7.21
CA LEU A 105 -8.17 20.76 -6.31
C LEU A 105 -7.82 20.01 -5.03
N GLU A 106 -8.79 19.32 -4.42
CA GLU A 106 -8.55 18.47 -3.24
C GLU A 106 -7.55 17.35 -3.54
N LEU A 107 -7.67 16.70 -4.71
CA LEU A 107 -6.74 15.66 -5.13
C LEU A 107 -5.32 16.19 -5.33
N TRP A 108 -5.15 17.37 -5.93
CA TRP A 108 -3.82 17.98 -6.07
C TRP A 108 -3.20 18.40 -4.76
N ASN A 109 -3.99 18.97 -3.84
CA ASN A 109 -3.54 19.31 -2.50
C ASN A 109 -3.10 18.05 -1.74
N PHE A 110 -3.84 16.96 -1.87
CA PHE A 110 -3.49 15.69 -1.25
C PHE A 110 -2.21 15.07 -1.84
N MET A 111 -1.98 15.25 -3.14
CA MET A 111 -0.89 14.62 -3.87
C MET A 111 0.38 15.48 -3.93
N ASP A 112 0.35 16.70 -3.39
CA ASP A 112 1.36 17.75 -3.56
C ASP A 112 1.74 17.95 -5.04
N THR A 113 0.74 18.02 -5.92
CA THR A 113 0.97 18.12 -7.37
C THR A 113 1.60 19.47 -7.73
N PRO A 114 2.71 19.50 -8.50
CA PRO A 114 3.40 20.75 -8.85
C PRO A 114 2.54 21.70 -9.70
N LEU A 115 2.79 23.00 -9.55
CA LEU A 115 1.99 24.08 -10.17
C LEU A 115 1.98 24.01 -11.70
N GLU A 116 3.05 23.50 -12.31
CA GLU A 116 3.18 23.32 -13.76
C GLU A 116 2.12 22.35 -14.30
N GLU A 117 1.82 21.29 -13.55
CA GLU A 117 0.80 20.31 -13.91
C GLU A 117 -0.62 20.84 -13.63
N GLN A 118 -0.78 21.65 -12.58
CA GLN A 118 -2.05 22.31 -12.26
C GLN A 118 -2.41 23.40 -13.29
N GLN A 119 -1.42 24.10 -13.84
CA GLN A 119 -1.61 25.22 -14.77
C GLN A 119 -2.40 24.82 -16.02
N VAL A 120 -2.25 23.58 -16.48
CA VAL A 120 -2.95 23.02 -17.65
C VAL A 120 -4.48 23.03 -17.45
N PHE A 121 -4.96 23.13 -16.22
CA PHE A 121 -6.37 23.08 -15.84
C PHE A 121 -6.88 24.37 -15.20
N GLN A 122 -6.16 25.49 -15.34
CA GLN A 122 -6.61 26.80 -14.82
C GLN A 122 -8.00 27.18 -15.31
N ASN A 123 -8.36 26.82 -16.54
CA ASN A 123 -9.67 27.10 -17.10
C ASN A 123 -10.78 26.32 -16.37
N VAL A 124 -10.47 25.16 -15.78
CA VAL A 124 -11.42 24.38 -14.98
C VAL A 124 -11.53 24.97 -13.57
N THR A 125 -10.39 25.24 -12.91
CA THR A 125 -10.38 25.77 -11.53
C THR A 125 -10.88 27.20 -11.42
N SER A 126 -10.72 28.02 -12.45
CA SER A 126 -11.27 29.39 -12.47
C SER A 126 -12.80 29.41 -12.47
N ASN A 127 -13.46 28.29 -12.85
CA ASN A 127 -14.92 28.18 -12.84
C ASN A 127 -15.52 27.84 -11.47
N ILE A 128 -14.70 27.51 -10.45
CA ILE A 128 -15.18 27.10 -9.11
C ILE A 128 -16.09 28.16 -8.48
N ALA A 129 -15.75 29.44 -8.65
CA ALA A 129 -16.52 30.57 -8.10
C ALA A 129 -17.33 31.32 -9.17
N ALA A 130 -17.33 30.85 -10.42
CA ALA A 130 -18.01 31.54 -11.51
C ALA A 130 -19.54 31.44 -11.39
N SER A 131 -20.22 32.54 -11.66
CA SER A 131 -21.68 32.60 -11.77
C SER A 131 -22.16 32.18 -13.18
N GLU A 132 -23.47 31.89 -13.32
CA GLU A 132 -24.07 31.46 -14.59
C GLU A 132 -23.78 32.42 -15.76
N HIS A 133 -23.63 33.72 -15.46
CA HIS A 133 -23.43 34.77 -16.44
C HIS A 133 -21.94 34.96 -16.81
N GLU A 134 -21.01 34.43 -16.01
CA GLU A 134 -19.56 34.56 -16.23
C GLU A 134 -19.01 33.43 -17.11
N ILE A 135 -19.73 32.29 -17.19
CA ILE A 135 -19.39 31.20 -18.10
C ILE A 135 -19.90 31.53 -19.50
N THR A 136 -19.11 32.29 -20.25
CA THR A 136 -19.41 32.68 -21.64
C THR A 136 -18.58 31.93 -22.67
N GLU A 137 -17.62 31.11 -22.23
CA GLU A 137 -16.75 30.38 -23.15
C GLU A 137 -17.53 29.31 -23.92
N PRO A 138 -17.44 29.27 -25.27
CA PRO A 138 -18.19 28.32 -26.07
C PRO A 138 -17.75 26.89 -25.75
N ASN A 139 -18.72 25.97 -25.67
CA ASN A 139 -18.53 24.55 -25.33
C ASN A 139 -17.95 24.25 -23.94
N SER A 140 -17.78 25.25 -23.06
CA SER A 140 -17.29 25.05 -21.69
C SER A 140 -18.24 24.21 -20.81
N LEU A 141 -19.53 24.16 -21.14
CA LEU A 141 -20.52 23.28 -20.52
C LEU A 141 -21.05 22.24 -21.53
N SER A 142 -20.27 21.92 -22.56
CA SER A 142 -20.60 20.81 -23.46
C SER A 142 -20.45 19.47 -22.74
N ILE A 143 -21.21 18.48 -23.20
CA ILE A 143 -21.11 17.12 -22.65
C ILE A 143 -19.71 16.52 -22.86
N ASP A 144 -19.08 16.82 -24.00
CA ASP A 144 -17.73 16.35 -24.33
C ASP A 144 -16.68 16.96 -23.40
N TYR A 145 -16.80 18.25 -23.09
CA TYR A 145 -15.89 18.92 -22.16
C TYR A 145 -16.06 18.39 -20.73
N LEU A 146 -17.30 18.26 -20.25
CA LEU A 146 -17.56 17.67 -18.93
C LEU A 146 -17.00 16.25 -18.83
N SER A 147 -17.26 15.41 -19.83
CA SER A 147 -16.72 14.05 -19.90
C SER A 147 -15.19 14.02 -19.88
N TYR A 148 -14.55 14.98 -20.58
CA TYR A 148 -13.10 15.15 -20.52
C TYR A 148 -12.61 15.50 -19.11
N VAL A 149 -13.24 16.48 -18.44
CA VAL A 149 -12.88 16.88 -17.07
C VAL A 149 -13.12 15.73 -16.09
N GLU A 150 -14.25 15.03 -16.18
CA GLU A 150 -14.55 13.83 -15.40
C GLU A 150 -13.48 12.76 -15.56
N SER A 151 -13.09 12.47 -16.80
CA SER A 151 -12.03 11.49 -17.09
C SER A 151 -10.68 11.91 -16.49
N LYS A 152 -10.41 13.22 -16.38
CA LYS A 152 -9.20 13.73 -15.73
C LYS A 152 -9.24 13.59 -14.22
N VAL A 153 -10.38 13.87 -13.58
CA VAL A 153 -10.59 13.64 -12.14
C VAL A 153 -10.43 12.15 -11.83
N LEU A 154 -11.10 11.26 -12.58
CA LEU A 154 -10.97 9.80 -12.42
C LEU A 154 -9.53 9.33 -12.55
N ARG A 155 -8.76 9.86 -13.51
CA ARG A 155 -7.34 9.55 -13.65
C ARG A 155 -6.53 10.01 -12.43
N LEU A 156 -6.83 11.17 -11.86
CA LEU A 156 -6.17 11.67 -10.65
C LEU A 156 -6.51 10.81 -9.42
N GLU A 157 -7.75 10.35 -9.30
CA GLU A 157 -8.18 9.41 -8.25
C GLU A 157 -7.43 8.08 -8.37
N GLN A 158 -7.32 7.52 -9.58
CA GLN A 158 -6.53 6.31 -9.83
C GLN A 158 -5.04 6.51 -9.50
N LEU A 159 -4.48 7.66 -9.85
CA LEU A 159 -3.10 8.01 -9.51
C LEU A 159 -2.92 8.14 -8.00
N LYS A 160 -3.87 8.75 -7.29
CA LYS A 160 -3.90 8.82 -5.82
C LYS A 160 -3.90 7.43 -5.21
N ALA A 161 -4.80 6.56 -5.65
CA ALA A 161 -4.88 5.18 -5.17
C ALA A 161 -3.56 4.42 -5.41
N SER A 162 -2.97 4.57 -6.60
CA SER A 162 -1.69 3.95 -6.96
C SER A 162 -0.52 4.45 -6.10
N LYS A 163 -0.42 5.78 -5.88
CA LYS A 163 0.63 6.37 -5.02
C LYS A 163 0.43 5.94 -3.57
N MET A 164 -0.81 5.89 -3.11
CA MET A 164 -1.17 5.46 -1.77
C MET A 164 -0.79 4.00 -1.51
N LYS A 165 -1.11 3.10 -2.44
CA LYS A 165 -0.67 1.70 -2.40
C LYS A 165 0.85 1.60 -2.32
N GLY A 166 1.57 2.39 -3.11
CA GLY A 166 3.03 2.45 -3.07
C GLY A 166 3.59 2.91 -1.71
N LEU A 167 2.94 3.89 -1.06
CA LEU A 167 3.32 4.35 0.27
C LEU A 167 3.08 3.28 1.34
N VAL A 168 1.91 2.64 1.33
CA VAL A 168 1.58 1.54 2.24
C VAL A 168 2.60 0.42 2.11
N PHE A 169 2.83 -0.07 0.88
CA PHE A 169 3.82 -1.13 0.63
C PHE A 169 5.23 -0.76 1.09
N LYS A 170 5.64 0.49 0.90
CA LYS A 170 6.95 0.99 1.37
C LYS A 170 7.03 0.96 2.90
N LYS A 171 5.98 1.37 3.60
CA LYS A 171 5.90 1.36 5.06
C LYS A 171 5.84 -0.07 5.62
N GLU A 172 5.09 -0.97 4.99
CA GLU A 172 5.09 -2.40 5.33
C GLU A 172 6.48 -3.03 5.17
N THR A 173 7.18 -2.72 4.07
CA THR A 173 8.54 -3.19 3.84
C THR A 173 9.51 -2.65 4.90
N GLU A 174 9.36 -1.37 5.29
CA GLU A 174 10.15 -0.77 6.36
C GLU A 174 9.88 -1.45 7.72
N LEU A 175 8.62 -1.70 8.05
CA LEU A 175 8.19 -2.43 9.24
C LEU A 175 8.85 -3.81 9.30
N GLU A 176 8.77 -4.55 8.19
CA GLU A 176 9.32 -5.91 8.12
C GLU A 176 10.85 -5.93 8.19
N GLU A 177 11.53 -4.96 7.58
CA GLU A 177 12.98 -4.82 7.72
C GLU A 177 13.39 -4.45 9.15
N ASN A 178 12.59 -3.66 9.87
CA ASN A 178 12.81 -3.41 11.29
C ASN A 178 12.63 -4.67 12.14
N ARG A 179 11.59 -5.49 11.86
CA ARG A 179 11.37 -6.78 12.53
C ARG A 179 12.52 -7.74 12.30
N ARG A 180 12.96 -7.89 11.04
CA ARG A 180 14.09 -8.73 10.67
C ARG A 180 15.36 -8.32 11.41
N ARG A 181 15.70 -7.03 11.43
CA ARG A 181 16.88 -6.53 12.14
C ARG A 181 16.79 -6.72 13.66
N ALA A 182 15.58 -6.78 14.21
CA ALA A 182 15.33 -7.02 15.63
C ALA A 182 15.11 -8.51 15.97
N HIS A 183 15.22 -9.40 14.98
CA HIS A 183 14.94 -10.84 15.12
C HIS A 183 13.54 -11.13 15.71
N LEU A 184 12.55 -10.33 15.30
CA LEU A 184 11.14 -10.45 15.67
C LEU A 184 10.37 -11.21 14.58
N ILE A 185 9.43 -12.08 14.98
CA ILE A 185 8.46 -12.67 14.05
C ILE A 185 7.35 -11.64 13.76
N GLY A 186 6.89 -11.57 12.51
CA GLY A 186 5.65 -10.84 12.18
C GLY A 186 4.42 -11.59 12.67
N GLU A 187 3.51 -10.92 13.40
CA GLU A 187 2.26 -11.59 13.82
C GLU A 187 1.41 -11.93 12.59
N GLU A 188 0.90 -13.17 12.54
CA GLU A 188 0.17 -13.72 11.38
C GLU A 188 -1.16 -12.97 11.08
N GLY A 189 -1.65 -12.14 12.00
CA GLY A 189 -2.85 -11.31 11.82
C GLY A 189 -2.65 -10.07 10.94
N TYR A 190 -1.41 -9.59 10.77
CA TYR A 190 -1.15 -8.30 10.11
C TYR A 190 -1.42 -8.30 8.59
N ALA A 191 -1.25 -9.43 7.91
CA ALA A 191 -1.41 -9.48 6.45
C ALA A 191 -2.86 -9.24 5.98
N ALA A 192 -3.84 -9.51 6.84
CA ALA A 192 -5.25 -9.28 6.56
C ALA A 192 -5.73 -7.86 6.93
N GLU A 193 -5.03 -7.16 7.83
CA GLU A 193 -5.39 -5.82 8.30
C GLU A 193 -4.89 -4.70 7.37
N PHE A 194 -3.84 -4.95 6.59
CA PHE A 194 -3.24 -3.97 5.67
C PHE A 194 -3.59 -4.19 4.20
N SER A 195 -4.58 -5.04 3.89
CA SER A 195 -4.88 -5.47 2.52
C SER A 195 -5.04 -4.29 1.56
N THR A 196 -4.07 -4.16 0.65
CA THR A 196 -4.04 -3.12 -0.38
C THR A 196 -5.25 -3.18 -1.31
N GLU A 197 -5.90 -4.34 -1.38
CA GLU A 197 -7.13 -4.62 -2.10
C GLU A 197 -8.35 -3.91 -1.49
N ALA A 198 -8.39 -3.75 -0.15
CA ALA A 198 -9.46 -3.01 0.53
C ALA A 198 -9.32 -1.50 0.31
N ILE A 199 -8.07 -1.01 0.14
CA ILE A 199 -7.76 0.37 -0.26
C ILE A 199 -8.20 0.64 -1.70
N GLU A 200 -7.90 -0.26 -2.64
CA GLU A 200 -8.30 -0.13 -4.04
C GLU A 200 -9.83 -0.18 -4.22
N ALA A 201 -10.52 -0.96 -3.39
CA ALA A 201 -11.98 -1.00 -3.37
C ALA A 201 -12.63 0.24 -2.70
N GLY A 202 -11.85 1.16 -2.13
CA GLY A 202 -12.34 2.31 -1.38
C GLY A 202 -13.05 1.93 -0.07
N ALA A 203 -12.84 0.70 0.42
CA ALA A 203 -13.52 0.16 1.59
C ALA A 203 -12.88 0.62 2.91
N VAL A 204 -11.63 1.08 2.87
CA VAL A 204 -10.87 1.53 4.04
C VAL A 204 -10.20 2.87 3.73
N ASP A 205 -10.25 3.80 4.68
CA ASP A 205 -9.52 5.06 4.58
C ASP A 205 -8.01 4.79 4.61
N PRO A 206 -7.27 5.11 3.53
CA PRO A 206 -5.86 4.83 3.47
C PRO A 206 -5.02 5.63 4.48
N ALA A 207 -5.53 6.77 4.97
CA ALA A 207 -4.86 7.53 6.02
C ALA A 207 -4.80 6.76 7.33
N LEU A 208 -5.89 6.09 7.71
CA LEU A 208 -5.96 5.23 8.90
C LEU A 208 -5.02 4.03 8.80
N VAL A 209 -4.94 3.40 7.62
CA VAL A 209 -4.02 2.27 7.38
C VAL A 209 -2.58 2.71 7.57
N LEU A 210 -2.20 3.86 6.99
CA LEU A 210 -0.85 4.41 7.15
C LEU A 210 -0.54 4.74 8.61
N GLU A 211 -1.46 5.39 9.33
CA GLU A 211 -1.28 5.71 10.76
C GLU A 211 -1.10 4.43 11.60
N GLN A 212 -1.88 3.39 11.31
CA GLN A 212 -1.75 2.09 11.97
C GLN A 212 -0.38 1.45 11.67
N ILE A 213 0.09 1.45 10.42
CA ILE A 213 1.43 0.94 10.09
C ILE A 213 2.52 1.74 10.81
N GLU A 214 2.40 3.07 10.86
CA GLU A 214 3.36 3.93 11.55
C GLU A 214 3.41 3.67 13.06
N SER A 215 2.25 3.43 13.69
CA SER A 215 2.17 2.99 15.08
C SER A 215 2.91 1.66 15.30
N HIS A 216 2.70 0.67 14.42
CA HIS A 216 3.43 -0.60 14.49
C HIS A 216 4.94 -0.44 14.24
N ILE A 217 5.35 0.46 13.34
CA ILE A 217 6.77 0.78 13.15
C ILE A 217 7.35 1.36 14.43
N ALA A 218 6.62 2.25 15.13
CA ALA A 218 7.08 2.85 16.38
C ALA A 218 7.26 1.79 17.48
N THR A 219 6.29 0.89 17.66
CA THR A 219 6.39 -0.19 18.66
C THR A 219 7.53 -1.16 18.35
N VAL A 220 7.68 -1.58 17.08
CA VAL A 220 8.79 -2.44 16.65
C VAL A 220 10.14 -1.74 16.84
N ARG A 221 10.25 -0.44 16.59
CA ARG A 221 11.48 0.32 16.81
C ARG A 221 11.85 0.42 18.29
N GLU A 222 10.88 0.61 19.17
CA GLU A 222 11.10 0.59 20.62
C GLU A 222 11.61 -0.79 21.08
N GLU A 223 10.95 -1.85 20.63
CA GLU A 223 11.35 -3.22 20.93
C GLU A 223 12.77 -3.51 20.39
N ALA A 224 13.06 -3.10 19.14
CA ALA A 224 14.38 -3.22 18.53
C ALA A 224 15.47 -2.46 19.33
N PHE A 225 15.15 -1.26 19.82
CA PHE A 225 16.06 -0.48 20.66
C PHE A 225 16.37 -1.21 21.98
N SER A 226 15.34 -1.77 22.64
CA SER A 226 15.51 -2.52 23.89
C SER A 226 16.39 -3.77 23.71
N ARG A 227 16.28 -4.45 22.55
CA ARG A 227 17.02 -5.67 22.23
C ARG A 227 18.45 -5.42 21.75
N LYS A 228 18.79 -4.18 21.38
CA LYS A 228 20.05 -3.83 20.71
C LYS A 228 21.30 -4.33 21.45
N ASP A 229 21.40 -4.09 22.76
CA ASP A 229 22.57 -4.49 23.56
C ASP A 229 22.73 -6.02 23.67
N ILE A 230 21.64 -6.76 23.59
CA ILE A 230 21.63 -8.23 23.58
C ILE A 230 22.05 -8.73 22.20
N LEU A 231 21.44 -8.21 21.13
CA LEU A 231 21.74 -8.62 19.75
C LEU A 231 23.21 -8.37 19.38
N GLU A 232 23.79 -7.24 19.78
CA GLU A 232 25.23 -6.99 19.57
C GLU A 232 26.13 -8.03 20.29
N LYS A 233 25.68 -8.57 21.42
CA LYS A 233 26.42 -9.64 22.13
C LYS A 233 26.21 -10.99 21.48
N VAL A 234 24.99 -11.28 21.01
CA VAL A 234 24.69 -12.49 20.22
C VAL A 234 25.58 -12.51 18.99
N GLU A 235 25.66 -11.42 18.22
CA GLU A 235 26.52 -11.33 17.04
C GLU A 235 28.00 -11.59 17.38
N ARG A 236 28.52 -10.97 18.45
CA ARG A 236 29.91 -11.20 18.88
C ARG A 236 30.15 -12.65 19.30
N TRP A 237 29.19 -13.27 19.97
CA TRP A 237 29.28 -14.67 20.40
C TRP A 237 29.20 -15.63 19.20
N LEU A 238 28.28 -15.42 18.26
CA LEU A 238 28.17 -16.23 17.04
C LEU A 238 29.47 -16.17 16.22
N ASN A 239 30.05 -14.97 16.03
CA ASN A 239 31.34 -14.81 15.36
C ASN A 239 32.48 -15.56 16.08
N ALA A 240 32.43 -15.64 17.42
CA ALA A 240 33.41 -16.39 18.19
C ALA A 240 33.25 -17.91 17.99
N CYS A 241 32.01 -18.42 18.01
CA CYS A 241 31.70 -19.82 17.70
C CYS A 241 32.11 -20.19 16.26
N GLU A 242 31.92 -19.30 15.28
CA GLU A 242 32.36 -19.54 13.89
C GLU A 242 33.88 -19.65 13.77
N GLU A 243 34.63 -18.78 14.45
CA GLU A 243 36.10 -18.87 14.47
C GLU A 243 36.61 -20.10 15.24
N GLU A 244 35.88 -20.57 16.26
CA GLU A 244 36.17 -21.83 16.94
C GLU A 244 35.92 -23.04 16.04
N ALA A 245 34.78 -23.09 15.34
CA ALA A 245 34.48 -24.15 14.38
C ALA A 245 35.53 -24.20 13.26
N TRP A 246 35.94 -23.03 12.75
CA TRP A 246 37.04 -22.93 11.79
C TRP A 246 38.36 -23.49 12.36
N LEU A 247 38.66 -23.20 13.63
CA LEU A 247 39.85 -23.73 14.30
C LEU A 247 39.77 -25.25 14.47
N GLU A 248 38.60 -25.79 14.79
CA GLU A 248 38.37 -27.23 14.93
C GLU A 248 38.58 -27.95 13.59
N ASP A 249 38.02 -27.41 12.50
CA ASP A 249 38.22 -27.94 11.14
C ASP A 249 39.69 -27.86 10.72
N TYR A 250 40.37 -26.75 11.04
CA TYR A 250 41.80 -26.59 10.78
C TYR A 250 42.66 -27.57 11.59
N ASN A 251 42.24 -27.93 12.82
CA ASN A 251 42.94 -28.92 13.64
C ASN A 251 42.79 -30.35 13.09
N LYS A 252 41.73 -30.64 12.34
CA LYS A 252 41.46 -31.94 11.69
C LYS A 252 42.17 -32.11 10.34
N ASP A 253 42.72 -31.05 9.77
CA ASP A 253 43.38 -31.09 8.46
C ASP A 253 44.79 -31.72 8.55
N ASP A 254 44.97 -32.90 7.96
CA ASP A 254 46.26 -33.60 7.88
C ASP A 254 47.34 -32.81 7.11
N THR A 255 46.93 -31.83 6.28
CA THR A 255 47.84 -30.99 5.46
C THR A 255 48.29 -29.71 6.17
N ARG A 256 47.93 -29.55 7.44
CA ARG A 256 48.18 -28.36 8.30
C ARG A 256 49.61 -27.84 8.32
N TYR A 257 50.61 -28.72 8.24
CA TYR A 257 52.03 -28.38 8.38
C TYR A 257 52.76 -28.16 7.05
N ASN A 258 52.04 -28.04 5.94
CA ASN A 258 52.65 -27.69 4.66
C ASN A 258 53.28 -26.29 4.76
N ALA A 259 54.61 -26.22 4.69
CA ALA A 259 55.41 -25.00 4.80
C ALA A 259 55.33 -24.10 3.55
N GLY A 260 54.11 -23.80 3.10
CA GLY A 260 53.83 -22.91 1.98
C GLY A 260 53.88 -21.43 2.33
N ARG A 261 53.94 -20.57 1.31
CA ARG A 261 53.75 -19.11 1.46
C ARG A 261 52.37 -18.85 2.10
N GLY A 262 52.35 -18.21 3.27
CA GLY A 262 51.13 -17.88 4.01
C GLY A 262 50.93 -18.65 5.33
N ALA A 263 51.72 -19.69 5.61
CA ALA A 263 51.59 -20.50 6.84
C ALA A 263 51.65 -19.68 8.13
N HIS A 264 52.53 -18.67 8.20
CA HIS A 264 52.64 -17.77 9.35
C HIS A 264 51.34 -16.95 9.61
N LEU A 265 50.61 -16.57 8.55
CA LEU A 265 49.34 -15.85 8.71
C LEU A 265 48.25 -16.78 9.23
N THR A 266 48.20 -18.02 8.74
CA THR A 266 47.26 -19.05 9.21
C THR A 266 47.54 -19.41 10.67
N LEU A 267 48.81 -19.56 11.06
CA LEU A 267 49.21 -19.77 12.46
C LEU A 267 48.81 -18.58 13.35
N LYS A 268 48.96 -17.34 12.86
CA LYS A 268 48.52 -16.15 13.61
C LYS A 268 47.00 -16.08 13.75
N ARG A 269 46.22 -16.51 12.74
CA ARG A 269 44.76 -16.62 12.85
C ARG A 269 44.36 -17.72 13.83
N MET A 270 45.00 -18.87 13.77
CA MET A 270 44.79 -19.98 14.71
C MET A 270 44.98 -19.54 16.16
N GLU A 271 46.08 -18.85 16.48
CA GLU A 271 46.30 -18.40 17.86
C GLU A 271 45.25 -17.35 18.28
N LYS A 272 44.82 -16.47 17.37
CA LYS A 272 43.71 -15.54 17.63
C LYS A 272 42.38 -16.25 17.88
N ALA A 273 42.05 -17.25 17.06
CA ALA A 273 40.84 -18.05 17.20
C ALA A 273 40.84 -18.82 18.53
N ARG A 274 41.99 -19.37 18.95
CA ARG A 274 42.14 -20.04 20.26
C ARG A 274 41.91 -19.10 21.44
N ILE A 275 42.46 -17.88 21.37
CA ILE A 275 42.22 -16.85 22.40
C ILE A 275 40.74 -16.46 22.44
N LEU A 276 40.07 -16.41 21.29
CA LEU A 276 38.65 -16.08 21.19
C LEU A 276 37.76 -17.21 21.73
N ALA A 277 38.05 -18.47 21.40
CA ALA A 277 37.35 -19.65 21.91
C ALA A 277 37.38 -19.71 23.45
N ASN A 278 38.54 -19.43 24.06
CA ASN A 278 38.67 -19.36 25.52
C ASN A 278 37.80 -18.27 26.18
N LYS A 279 37.30 -17.29 25.42
CA LYS A 279 36.42 -16.22 25.92
C LYS A 279 34.93 -16.51 25.74
N ILE A 280 34.56 -17.49 24.90
CA ILE A 280 33.17 -17.87 24.63
C ILE A 280 32.37 -18.10 25.92
N PRO A 281 32.87 -18.81 26.96
CA PRO A 281 32.11 -19.03 28.19
C PRO A 281 31.72 -17.73 28.90
N GLY A 282 32.66 -16.78 29.00
CA GLY A 282 32.39 -15.48 29.60
C GLY A 282 31.39 -14.65 28.77
N MET A 283 31.40 -14.79 27.45
CA MET A 283 30.42 -14.14 26.57
C MET A 283 29.02 -14.74 26.77
N VAL A 284 28.93 -16.07 26.91
CA VAL A 284 27.69 -16.80 27.20
C VAL A 284 27.11 -16.40 28.56
N ASP A 285 27.93 -16.28 29.61
CA ASP A 285 27.47 -15.87 30.95
C ASP A 285 26.92 -14.43 30.94
N VAL A 286 27.61 -13.51 30.26
CA VAL A 286 27.16 -12.12 30.11
C VAL A 286 25.86 -12.06 29.31
N LEU A 287 25.76 -12.83 28.22
CA LEU A 287 24.56 -12.89 27.38
C LEU A 287 23.36 -13.44 28.16
N THR A 288 23.56 -14.54 28.90
CA THR A 288 22.53 -15.15 29.76
C THR A 288 22.04 -14.15 30.80
N THR A 289 22.94 -13.44 31.47
CA THR A 289 22.58 -12.42 32.48
C THR A 289 21.77 -11.29 31.86
N LYS A 290 22.16 -10.83 30.66
CA LYS A 290 21.48 -9.74 29.96
C LYS A 290 20.10 -10.13 29.47
N ILE A 291 19.94 -11.34 28.94
CA ILE A 291 18.64 -11.89 28.54
C ILE A 291 17.69 -11.96 29.73
N HIS A 292 18.12 -12.55 30.85
CA HIS A 292 17.28 -12.65 32.06
C HIS A 292 16.89 -11.27 32.62
N ALA A 293 17.81 -10.29 32.57
CA ALA A 293 17.51 -8.94 33.01
C ALA A 293 16.45 -8.28 32.12
N TRP A 294 16.55 -8.44 30.80
CA TRP A 294 15.59 -7.92 29.82
C TRP A 294 14.21 -8.60 29.96
N GLU A 295 14.18 -9.93 30.12
CA GLU A 295 12.93 -10.68 30.31
C GLU A 295 12.20 -10.25 31.59
N LYS A 296 12.95 -9.97 32.66
CA LYS A 296 12.39 -9.45 33.91
C LYS A 296 11.87 -8.01 33.77
N GLU A 297 12.56 -7.16 33.03
CA GLU A 297 12.15 -5.77 32.80
C GLU A 297 10.91 -5.68 31.91
N ARG A 298 10.82 -6.54 30.89
CA ARG A 298 9.75 -6.54 29.89
C ARG A 298 8.57 -7.45 30.23
N GLU A 299 8.70 -8.28 31.27
CA GLU A 299 7.75 -9.34 31.62
C GLU A 299 7.37 -10.24 30.43
N LYS A 300 8.31 -10.40 29.50
CA LYS A 300 8.15 -11.13 28.24
C LYS A 300 9.37 -11.99 27.98
N GLU A 301 9.15 -13.16 27.44
CA GLU A 301 10.19 -14.11 27.06
C GLU A 301 11.00 -13.60 25.86
N PHE A 302 12.32 -13.74 25.93
CA PHE A 302 13.21 -13.31 24.86
C PHE A 302 13.24 -14.37 23.75
N THR A 303 12.88 -13.95 22.54
CA THR A 303 12.90 -14.79 21.34
C THR A 303 13.84 -14.24 20.29
N TYR A 304 14.51 -15.13 19.56
CA TYR A 304 15.39 -14.79 18.44
C TYR A 304 14.96 -15.57 17.20
N ASP A 305 14.57 -14.84 16.15
CA ASP A 305 13.94 -15.40 14.94
C ASP A 305 12.71 -16.28 15.26
N GLY A 306 12.10 -16.05 16.41
CA GLY A 306 10.99 -16.84 16.92
C GLY A 306 11.33 -18.08 17.75
N ASP A 307 12.60 -18.47 17.76
CA ASP A 307 13.05 -19.68 18.45
C ASP A 307 13.79 -19.32 19.74
N GLN A 308 13.05 -19.26 20.85
CA GLN A 308 13.67 -19.11 22.18
C GLN A 308 14.67 -20.24 22.47
N LYS A 309 14.25 -21.49 22.19
CA LYS A 309 15.04 -22.67 22.51
C LYS A 309 16.34 -22.71 21.72
N LYS A 310 16.40 -22.15 20.51
CA LYS A 310 17.60 -22.23 19.68
C LYS A 310 18.78 -21.49 20.32
N ILE A 311 18.59 -20.27 20.80
CA ILE A 311 19.65 -19.55 21.51
C ILE A 311 19.96 -20.21 22.85
N GLN A 312 18.94 -20.61 23.62
CA GLN A 312 19.15 -21.22 24.93
C GLN A 312 19.84 -22.59 24.84
N ASP A 313 19.45 -23.44 23.89
CA ASP A 313 20.03 -24.76 23.64
C ASP A 313 21.45 -24.63 23.11
N GLN A 314 21.74 -23.62 22.29
CA GLN A 314 23.10 -23.36 21.81
C GLN A 314 24.00 -22.80 22.92
N ILE A 315 23.49 -21.88 23.75
CA ILE A 315 24.15 -21.46 25.00
C ILE A 315 24.44 -22.66 25.92
N LYS A 316 23.47 -23.57 26.06
CA LYS A 316 23.58 -24.75 26.91
C LYS A 316 24.55 -25.79 26.33
N ALA A 317 24.53 -26.02 25.02
CA ALA A 317 25.45 -26.92 24.33
C ALA A 317 26.91 -26.44 24.50
N GLU A 318 27.15 -25.14 24.40
CA GLU A 318 28.47 -24.54 24.63
C GLU A 318 28.92 -24.72 26.09
N GLN A 319 28.03 -24.51 27.07
CA GLN A 319 28.35 -24.77 28.48
C GLN A 319 28.63 -26.26 28.75
N GLU A 320 27.89 -27.19 28.11
CA GLU A 320 28.08 -28.64 28.24
C GLU A 320 29.36 -29.14 27.57
N ALA A 321 29.71 -28.60 26.40
CA ALA A 321 30.96 -28.90 25.69
C ALA A 321 32.19 -28.48 26.51
N LEU A 322 32.08 -27.37 27.24
CA LEU A 322 33.19 -26.83 28.02
C LEU A 322 33.37 -27.50 29.40
N TYR A 323 32.27 -27.77 30.09
CA TYR A 323 32.33 -28.34 31.45
C TYR A 323 32.34 -29.87 31.48
N GLY A 324 31.97 -30.54 30.38
CA GLY A 324 31.76 -31.99 30.33
C GLY A 324 30.65 -32.42 31.30
N SER A 325 30.00 -33.55 31.03
CA SER A 325 29.00 -34.09 31.96
C SER A 325 29.59 -34.23 33.38
N LYS A 326 29.22 -33.33 34.30
CA LYS A 326 29.57 -33.49 35.73
C LYS A 326 28.98 -34.82 36.20
N PRO A 327 29.76 -35.71 36.85
CA PRO A 327 29.21 -36.94 37.40
C PRO A 327 28.22 -36.59 38.51
N SER A 328 27.07 -37.27 38.47
CA SER A 328 26.02 -37.20 39.48
C SER A 328 26.58 -37.42 40.90
N SER A 329 26.02 -36.67 41.86
CA SER A 329 26.53 -36.51 43.22
C SER A 329 26.78 -37.81 43.99
N SER A 330 27.90 -37.86 44.69
CA SER A 330 28.25 -38.84 45.71
C SER A 330 27.16 -38.97 46.80
N LYS A 331 26.74 -40.22 47.09
CA LYS A 331 25.99 -40.55 48.32
C LYS A 331 26.96 -40.65 49.51
N PRO A 332 26.60 -40.17 50.72
CA PRO A 332 27.46 -40.27 51.91
C PRO A 332 27.40 -41.68 52.55
N PRO A 333 28.41 -42.06 53.37
CA PRO A 333 28.50 -43.39 53.95
C PRO A 333 27.60 -43.51 55.19
N SER A 334 26.86 -44.61 55.32
CA SER A 334 26.24 -44.98 56.59
C SER A 334 26.46 -46.45 56.92
N THR A 335 26.86 -46.65 58.17
CA THR A 335 27.27 -47.88 58.82
C THR A 335 26.07 -48.75 59.25
N LYS A 336 26.08 -50.04 58.93
CA LYS A 336 25.80 -51.17 59.87
C LYS A 336 25.89 -52.53 59.17
N LYS A 337 26.47 -53.51 59.87
CA LYS A 337 26.75 -54.90 59.43
C LYS A 337 25.56 -55.86 59.68
N ALA A 338 25.22 -56.63 58.63
CA ALA A 338 24.99 -58.10 58.48
C ALA A 338 23.91 -58.86 59.33
N PRO A 339 23.54 -60.15 59.03
CA PRO A 339 23.89 -61.07 57.90
C PRO A 339 22.75 -62.01 57.33
N ARG A 340 23.14 -62.88 56.35
CA ARG A 340 22.55 -64.14 55.78
C ARG A 340 21.58 -64.01 54.58
N ASN A 341 21.59 -64.83 53.50
CA ASN A 341 22.30 -66.07 53.10
C ASN A 341 22.13 -66.34 51.57
N SER A 342 23.13 -67.00 50.93
CA SER A 342 23.11 -67.94 49.75
C SER A 342 22.48 -67.49 48.39
N MET A 343 22.94 -67.85 47.17
CA MET A 343 23.82 -68.93 46.69
C MET A 343 24.20 -68.70 45.19
N GLY A 344 25.40 -69.13 44.75
CA GLY A 344 25.79 -69.45 43.35
C GLY A 344 26.17 -68.28 42.42
N GLY A 345 27.26 -68.24 41.63
CA GLY A 345 28.34 -69.16 41.25
C GLY A 345 29.19 -68.43 40.17
N ALA A 346 30.49 -68.23 40.41
CA ALA A 346 31.62 -68.82 39.68
C ALA A 346 31.96 -68.26 38.27
N ASN A 347 32.91 -67.31 38.27
CA ASN A 347 34.13 -67.16 37.46
C ASN A 347 34.19 -67.66 35.99
N ARG A 348 34.64 -66.82 35.05
CA ARG A 348 36.06 -66.79 34.58
C ARG A 348 36.34 -65.76 33.47
N TRP A 349 37.63 -65.54 33.30
CA TRP A 349 38.40 -64.44 32.71
C TRP A 349 39.03 -64.89 31.37
N LEU A 350 39.45 -63.91 30.56
CA LEU A 350 40.48 -63.93 29.49
C LEU A 350 40.10 -64.26 28.01
N SER A 351 40.16 -63.18 27.21
CA SER A 351 41.13 -62.91 26.12
C SER A 351 41.14 -63.64 24.76
N LEU A 352 41.49 -62.78 23.78
CA LEU A 352 42.16 -62.97 22.47
C LEU A 352 41.34 -63.41 21.25
N GLY A 353 41.39 -62.55 20.22
CA GLY A 353 41.91 -62.97 18.92
C GLY A 353 40.93 -63.04 17.74
N GLY A 354 40.91 -61.97 16.92
CA GLY A 354 41.21 -62.01 15.48
C GLY A 354 40.37 -62.84 14.50
N ALA A 355 39.98 -62.16 13.42
CA ALA A 355 39.86 -62.61 12.02
C ALA A 355 38.45 -62.81 11.39
N THR A 356 38.02 -61.74 10.71
CA THR A 356 37.68 -61.65 9.27
C THR A 356 36.44 -62.36 8.65
N MET A 357 35.77 -61.57 7.80
CA MET A 357 34.94 -61.90 6.62
C MET A 357 33.44 -62.21 6.84
N GLN A 358 32.55 -61.26 6.52
CA GLN A 358 31.83 -61.21 5.23
C GLN A 358 30.77 -60.10 5.24
N ALA A 359 30.74 -59.30 4.17
CA ALA A 359 29.58 -58.53 3.74
C ALA A 359 28.74 -59.38 2.78
N PRO A 360 27.44 -59.04 2.61
CA PRO A 360 27.07 -58.48 1.32
C PRO A 360 26.15 -57.26 1.38
N LYS A 361 26.22 -56.53 0.27
CA LYS A 361 25.65 -55.21 -0.07
C LYS A 361 24.13 -55.23 -0.25
N THR A 362 23.52 -54.06 -0.08
CA THR A 362 22.45 -53.57 -0.97
C THR A 362 22.59 -52.06 -1.23
N ASP A 363 22.48 -51.71 -2.51
CA ASP A 363 22.61 -50.37 -3.11
C ASP A 363 21.40 -49.47 -2.83
N ILE A 364 21.61 -48.16 -2.62
CA ILE A 364 20.70 -47.09 -3.09
C ILE A 364 21.50 -45.83 -3.51
N LEU A 365 21.46 -45.60 -4.82
CA LEU A 365 21.50 -44.36 -5.65
C LEU A 365 22.18 -43.07 -5.17
N HIS A 366 23.10 -42.62 -6.04
CA HIS A 366 23.61 -41.27 -6.17
C HIS A 366 22.60 -40.29 -6.81
N SER A 367 22.58 -39.05 -6.34
CA SER A 367 22.44 -37.88 -7.20
C SER A 367 23.52 -36.85 -6.87
N LYS A 368 24.30 -36.50 -7.89
CA LYS A 368 25.30 -35.42 -7.87
C LYS A 368 24.70 -34.23 -8.61
N THR A 369 24.89 -33.02 -8.11
CA THR A 369 24.91 -31.83 -8.96
C THR A 369 26.18 -31.04 -8.66
N ALA A 370 26.97 -30.85 -9.71
CA ALA A 370 28.31 -30.32 -9.67
C ALA A 370 28.34 -28.79 -9.83
N ARG A 371 29.31 -28.19 -9.14
CA ARG A 371 29.85 -26.83 -9.33
C ARG A 371 30.28 -26.60 -10.79
N ALA A 372 29.92 -25.45 -11.34
CA ALA A 372 30.56 -24.87 -12.52
C ALA A 372 31.58 -23.79 -12.08
N ALA A 373 32.82 -23.94 -12.54
CA ALA A 373 33.92 -23.02 -12.32
C ALA A 373 33.99 -21.94 -13.40
N LYS A 374 34.31 -20.71 -12.99
CA LYS A 374 34.67 -19.56 -13.84
C LYS A 374 36.03 -19.77 -14.49
N LYS A 375 36.16 -19.36 -15.76
CA LYS A 375 37.43 -18.96 -16.38
C LYS A 375 37.20 -17.72 -17.26
N THR A 376 37.91 -16.64 -16.92
CA THR A 376 38.27 -15.44 -17.70
C THR A 376 39.07 -15.84 -18.95
N GLU A 377 39.26 -15.13 -20.06
CA GLU A 377 39.05 -13.80 -20.68
C GLU A 377 38.96 -14.12 -22.20
N ASP A 378 38.45 -13.31 -23.14
CA ASP A 378 39.12 -12.13 -23.69
C ASP A 378 38.35 -11.57 -24.91
N LEU A 379 38.47 -10.24 -25.10
CA LEU A 379 38.29 -9.37 -26.28
C LEU A 379 37.12 -9.52 -27.29
N GLY A 380 36.43 -8.39 -27.49
CA GLY A 380 35.76 -8.06 -28.77
C GLY A 380 34.72 -6.94 -28.69
N LYS A 381 35.13 -5.68 -28.95
CA LYS A 381 34.19 -4.60 -29.36
C LYS A 381 33.59 -4.92 -30.74
N PRO A 382 32.41 -4.36 -31.07
CA PRO A 382 32.43 -3.38 -32.16
C PRO A 382 31.41 -2.22 -32.03
N ILE A 383 31.83 -1.11 -32.66
CA ILE A 383 31.12 -0.01 -33.37
C ILE A 383 29.79 0.47 -32.80
#